data_AF-A0A5N6K019-F1
#
_entry.id   AF-A0A5N6K019-F1
#
_cell.length_a   1.000
_cell.length_b   1.000
_cell.length_c   1.000
_cell.angle_alpha   90.00
_cell.angle_beta   90.00
_cell.angle_gamma   90.00
#
_symmetry.space_group_name_H-M   'P 1'
#
loop_
_entity.id
_entity.type
_entity.pdbx_description
1 polymer ?
#
loop_
_entity_poly.entity_id
_entity_poly.type
_entity_poly.pdbx_seq_one_letter_code
_entity_poly.pdbx_strand_id
1 'polypeptide(L)'
;MKEERGARELVRAVSPTLEDEDITSMGYKATSIMDKQLRLRIIFWRFSTSSDKIFQIVAVLAVIGAGTTRPLMAMVFGSLVHDFNRSAIITLFSGFFTIPHFETPAEGRTSLIYSDAAALLEEVFSSIQTVMTMGAEPKLLERYNSYLEKLKTSKLKRSLISGVKLALSYFALLSAYALAFCGNVVIVILCVNMSTHALRQLLPSWTMLAKATSSARNSGKFPDEISGRIELREVRFAYPSKPSIETLSDVSIVLERGKTTAITGFSGSGKSTIIGPLERNYDVSSGEILLDGENVKDLNIGWLRNQIGLVQQEPILFNDSIFQNVANGLHNHRASTLTQVQTSELAHQACTCAGYSRVIEEGTHAALFNQGGIYQSLVKAQDLKSPDMEESGTEGFDGSVPPIPDVVTQMTCDEKAPMNTARTEISALPPIESGATSQQRTLIRCLGLIMRDLKHYRPLFIIGTLTCIISGGIYPSQSIVFANSVTVFEFHGGLLKHNGTFWALMWFILALGVCLDFGTMGTIFSAIAAIVGQHYRNSYFAAILAQDASFFATNDHSPGSLTAQLTSRT
;
A
#
# COMPACT_ATOMS: atom_id res chain seq x y z
N MET A 1 3.05 40.00 26.36
CA MET A 1 3.62 41.37 26.25
C MET A 1 5.00 41.41 25.59
N LYS A 2 6.09 40.84 26.17
CA LYS A 2 7.42 40.83 25.49
C LYS A 2 7.48 39.92 24.24
N GLU A 3 6.88 38.73 24.29
CA GLU A 3 6.82 37.79 23.14
C GLU A 3 5.92 38.30 22.00
N GLU A 4 4.85 39.01 22.36
CA GLU A 4 3.90 39.58 21.41
C GLU A 4 4.52 40.73 20.60
N ARG A 5 5.43 41.51 21.21
CA ARG A 5 6.25 42.49 20.48
C ARG A 5 7.20 41.82 19.48
N GLY A 6 7.88 40.75 19.89
CA GLY A 6 8.81 40.03 19.03
C GLY A 6 8.13 39.35 17.83
N ALA A 7 6.93 38.78 18.03
CA ALA A 7 6.15 38.19 16.95
C ALA A 7 5.65 39.25 15.94
N ARG A 8 5.22 40.42 16.43
CA ARG A 8 4.81 41.55 15.56
C ARG A 8 5.99 42.10 14.75
N GLU A 9 7.17 42.22 15.35
CA GLU A 9 8.40 42.67 14.66
C GLU A 9 8.83 41.67 13.56
N LEU A 10 8.72 40.37 13.81
CA LEU A 10 8.99 39.31 12.83
C LEU A 10 8.01 39.33 11.65
N VAL A 11 6.71 39.52 11.91
CA VAL A 11 5.69 39.62 10.85
C VAL A 11 5.92 40.88 10.00
N ARG A 12 6.27 42.01 10.63
CA ARG A 12 6.61 43.26 9.93
C ARG A 12 7.88 43.15 9.08
N ALA A 13 8.87 42.37 9.53
CA ALA A 13 10.10 42.13 8.79
C ALA A 13 9.89 41.26 7.54
N VAL A 14 8.85 40.41 7.52
CA VAL A 14 8.56 39.48 6.42
C VAL A 14 7.56 40.06 5.40
N SER A 15 6.68 40.97 5.81
CA SER A 15 5.78 41.68 4.88
C SER A 15 5.54 43.13 5.34
N PRO A 16 6.30 44.10 4.81
CA PRO A 16 6.21 45.49 5.23
C PRO A 16 4.97 46.24 4.71
N THR A 17 4.13 45.61 3.88
CA THR A 17 2.97 46.22 3.22
C THR A 17 1.63 45.90 3.89
N LEU A 18 1.61 45.18 5.01
CA LEU A 18 0.38 44.79 5.71
C LEU A 18 -0.07 45.87 6.70
N GLU A 19 -1.38 46.10 6.78
CA GLU A 19 -2.01 47.01 7.72
C GLU A 19 -1.93 46.49 9.17
N ASP A 20 -1.88 47.39 10.16
CA ASP A 20 -1.57 47.06 11.56
C ASP A 20 -2.61 46.15 12.24
N GLU A 21 -3.86 46.13 11.76
CA GLU A 21 -4.90 45.22 12.26
C GLU A 21 -4.62 43.76 11.86
N ASP A 22 -4.15 43.50 10.64
CA ASP A 22 -3.83 42.15 10.15
C ASP A 22 -2.57 41.57 10.80
N ILE A 23 -1.57 42.43 11.10
CA ILE A 23 -0.37 42.05 11.84
C ILE A 23 -0.73 41.60 13.26
N THR A 24 -1.72 42.26 13.86
CA THR A 24 -2.18 41.94 15.21
C THR A 24 -2.95 40.61 15.24
N SER A 25 -3.83 40.38 14.27
CA SER A 25 -4.55 39.11 14.06
C SER A 25 -3.60 37.92 13.80
N MET A 26 -2.62 38.09 12.91
CA MET A 26 -1.61 37.07 12.63
C MET A 26 -0.67 36.84 13.82
N GLY A 27 -0.29 37.89 14.55
CA GLY A 27 0.48 37.79 15.78
C GLY A 27 -0.23 36.94 16.83
N TYR A 28 -1.52 37.18 17.06
CA TYR A 28 -2.35 36.38 17.98
C TYR A 28 -2.50 34.91 17.55
N LYS A 29 -2.71 34.66 16.25
CA LYS A 29 -2.75 33.28 15.69
C LYS A 29 -1.42 32.57 15.84
N ALA A 30 -0.30 33.24 15.58
CA ALA A 30 1.05 32.69 15.72
C ALA A 30 1.35 32.35 17.19
N THR A 31 1.03 33.26 18.13
CA THR A 31 1.20 32.99 19.58
C THR A 31 0.29 31.87 20.08
N SER A 32 -0.93 31.73 19.56
CA SER A 32 -1.86 30.65 19.91
C SER A 32 -1.40 29.27 19.42
N ILE A 33 -0.87 29.20 18.20
CA ILE A 33 -0.28 27.97 17.64
C ILE A 33 0.99 27.60 18.41
N MET A 34 1.81 28.60 18.75
CA MET A 34 3.05 28.39 19.50
C MET A 34 2.76 27.95 20.96
N ASP A 35 1.75 28.52 21.63
CA ASP A 35 1.33 28.10 22.98
C ASP A 35 0.75 26.67 22.97
N LYS A 36 -0.04 26.30 21.96
CA LYS A 36 -0.53 24.90 21.81
C LYS A 36 0.61 23.90 21.55
N GLN A 37 1.58 24.26 20.71
CA GLN A 37 2.77 23.45 20.44
C GLN A 37 3.66 23.31 21.68
N LEU A 38 3.83 24.39 22.46
CA LEU A 38 4.61 24.39 23.69
C LEU A 38 3.93 23.54 24.77
N ARG A 39 2.62 23.68 24.95
CA ARG A 39 1.82 22.88 25.90
C ARG A 39 1.88 21.38 25.57
N LEU A 40 1.78 21.02 24.30
CA LEU A 40 1.94 19.62 23.85
C LEU A 40 3.34 19.09 24.16
N ARG A 41 4.39 19.88 23.93
CA ARG A 41 5.77 19.49 24.28
C ARG A 41 5.99 19.35 25.79
N ILE A 42 5.38 20.20 26.60
CA ILE A 42 5.42 20.12 28.08
C ILE A 42 4.67 18.88 28.59
N ILE A 43 3.55 18.51 27.96
CA ILE A 43 2.80 17.28 28.29
C ILE A 43 3.65 16.04 27.98
N PHE A 44 4.30 15.97 26.81
CA PHE A 44 5.22 14.87 26.48
C PHE A 44 6.40 14.77 27.45
N TRP A 45 6.90 15.91 27.96
CA TRP A 45 7.96 15.95 28.96
C TRP A 45 7.56 15.33 30.30
N ARG A 46 6.26 15.36 30.64
CA ARG A 46 5.69 14.78 31.86
C ARG A 46 5.60 13.25 31.80
N PHE A 47 5.48 12.67 30.60
CA PHE A 47 5.42 11.21 30.37
C PHE A 47 6.75 10.57 29.95
N SER A 48 7.81 11.38 29.80
CA SER A 48 9.14 10.94 29.41
C SER A 48 9.86 10.23 30.57
N THR A 49 10.39 9.03 30.32
CA THR A 49 11.17 8.26 31.31
C THR A 49 12.46 8.98 31.68
N SER A 50 13.05 8.68 32.85
CA SER A 50 14.27 9.36 33.31
C SER A 50 15.44 9.22 32.33
N SER A 51 15.51 8.12 31.58
CA SER A 51 16.47 7.91 30.50
C SER A 51 16.22 8.82 29.29
N ASP A 52 14.96 9.01 28.88
CA ASP A 52 14.60 9.86 27.74
C ASP A 52 14.96 11.33 28.00
N LYS A 53 14.82 11.78 29.24
CA LYS A 53 15.23 13.14 29.65
C LYS A 53 16.73 13.34 29.51
N ILE A 54 17.54 12.33 29.87
CA ILE A 54 18.99 12.37 29.69
C ILE A 54 19.35 12.44 28.20
N PHE A 55 18.72 11.63 27.35
CA PHE A 55 18.96 11.67 25.90
C PHE A 55 18.56 13.00 25.27
N GLN A 56 17.44 13.61 25.69
CA GLN A 56 17.04 14.93 25.20
C GLN A 56 17.99 16.03 25.64
N ILE A 57 18.49 15.98 26.88
CA ILE A 57 19.48 16.95 27.38
C ILE A 57 20.81 16.78 26.63
N VAL A 58 21.26 15.54 26.41
CA VAL A 58 22.46 15.24 25.61
C VAL A 58 22.29 15.70 24.16
N ALA A 59 21.11 15.51 23.55
CA ALA A 59 20.81 16.00 22.21
C ALA A 59 20.80 17.53 22.12
N VAL A 60 20.23 18.22 23.11
CA VAL A 60 20.25 19.69 23.19
C VAL A 60 21.68 20.21 23.40
N LEU A 61 22.47 19.58 24.28
CA LEU A 61 23.88 19.90 24.47
C LEU A 61 24.71 19.64 23.19
N ALA A 62 24.43 18.57 22.45
CA ALA A 62 25.07 18.29 21.17
C ALA A 62 24.70 19.31 20.09
N VAL A 63 23.43 19.75 20.02
CA VAL A 63 22.96 20.81 19.12
C VAL A 63 23.57 22.16 19.48
N ILE A 64 23.67 22.48 20.77
CA ILE A 64 24.36 23.69 21.25
C ILE A 64 25.85 23.61 20.93
N GLY A 65 26.50 22.45 21.15
CA GLY A 65 27.89 22.20 20.76
C GLY A 65 28.13 22.39 19.27
N ALA A 66 27.25 21.86 18.42
CA ALA A 66 27.25 22.08 16.97
C ALA A 66 26.90 23.53 16.56
N GLY A 67 26.19 24.27 17.43
CA GLY A 67 25.93 25.69 17.28
C GLY A 67 27.14 26.56 17.63
N THR A 68 27.96 26.15 18.61
CA THR A 68 29.18 26.87 19.04
C THR A 68 30.36 26.70 18.09
N THR A 69 30.40 25.65 17.28
CA THR A 69 31.40 25.50 16.21
C THR A 69 31.23 26.53 15.11
N ARG A 70 30.02 27.06 14.85
CA ARG A 70 29.79 28.11 13.85
C ARG A 70 30.54 29.43 14.12
N PRO A 71 30.38 30.09 15.28
CA PRO A 71 31.09 31.33 15.57
C PRO A 71 32.60 31.10 15.73
N LEU A 72 33.02 29.97 16.31
CA LEU A 72 34.43 29.67 16.53
C LEU A 72 35.18 29.35 15.22
N MET A 73 34.53 28.68 14.27
CA MET A 73 35.06 28.46 12.92
C MET A 73 35.04 29.73 12.05
N ALA A 74 34.01 30.58 12.20
CA ALA A 74 33.95 31.87 11.53
C ALA A 74 35.01 32.86 12.05
N MET A 75 35.40 32.75 13.32
CA MET A 75 36.43 33.60 13.93
C MET A 75 37.85 33.18 13.51
N VAL A 76 38.09 31.89 13.26
CA VAL A 76 39.42 31.35 12.89
C VAL A 76 39.64 31.30 11.36
N PHE A 77 38.59 31.10 10.57
CA PHE A 77 38.71 30.84 9.11
C PHE A 77 37.72 31.65 8.25
N GLY A 78 37.30 32.83 8.73
CA GLY A 78 36.06 33.53 8.37
C GLY A 78 35.67 33.64 6.89
N SER A 79 36.58 33.97 5.96
CA SER A 79 36.22 34.08 4.53
C SER A 79 36.14 32.70 3.85
N LEU A 80 37.09 31.82 4.17
CA LEU A 80 37.23 30.52 3.52
C LEU A 80 36.11 29.56 3.92
N VAL A 81 35.70 29.56 5.19
CA VAL A 81 34.59 28.73 5.69
C VAL A 81 33.24 29.23 5.20
N HIS A 82 33.08 30.55 5.00
CA HIS A 82 31.85 31.11 4.45
C HIS A 82 31.67 30.71 2.98
N ASP A 83 32.72 30.82 2.16
CA ASP A 83 32.68 30.44 0.74
C ASP A 83 32.61 28.92 0.53
N PHE A 84 33.28 28.14 1.38
CA PHE A 84 33.19 26.69 1.40
C PHE A 84 31.79 26.21 1.85
N ASN A 85 31.22 26.78 2.91
CA ASN A 85 29.86 26.43 3.32
C ASN A 85 28.82 26.85 2.28
N ARG A 86 28.95 28.03 1.67
CA ARG A 86 28.01 28.49 0.64
C ARG A 86 28.06 27.56 -0.58
N SER A 87 29.24 27.15 -1.04
CA SER A 87 29.39 26.23 -2.17
C SER A 87 28.99 24.78 -1.83
N ALA A 88 29.52 24.21 -0.74
CA ALA A 88 29.27 22.82 -0.36
C ALA A 88 27.81 22.55 0.07
N ILE A 89 27.19 23.48 0.81
CA ILE A 89 25.78 23.35 1.20
C ILE A 89 24.89 23.48 -0.02
N ILE A 90 25.14 24.42 -0.95
CA ILE A 90 24.35 24.56 -2.19
C ILE A 90 24.50 23.32 -3.08
N THR A 91 25.69 22.75 -3.23
CA THR A 91 25.90 21.53 -4.04
C THR A 91 25.28 20.28 -3.41
N LEU A 92 25.37 20.12 -2.08
CA LEU A 92 24.76 18.98 -1.37
C LEU A 92 23.23 19.10 -1.28
N PHE A 93 22.69 20.31 -1.08
CA PHE A 93 21.24 20.56 -1.04
C PHE A 93 20.60 20.56 -2.43
N SER A 94 21.25 21.09 -3.47
CA SER A 94 20.71 21.06 -4.84
C SER A 94 20.57 19.63 -5.36
N GLY A 95 21.56 18.75 -5.13
CA GLY A 95 21.42 17.33 -5.43
C GLY A 95 20.23 16.69 -4.67
N PHE A 96 20.02 17.06 -3.41
CA PHE A 96 18.98 16.47 -2.58
C PHE A 96 17.54 16.92 -2.94
N PHE A 97 17.33 18.17 -3.34
CA PHE A 97 15.99 18.72 -3.61
C PHE A 97 15.53 18.61 -5.07
N THR A 98 16.46 18.66 -6.03
CA THR A 98 16.08 18.62 -7.46
C THR A 98 15.71 17.20 -7.92
N ILE A 99 16.28 16.19 -7.26
CA ILE A 99 16.15 14.78 -7.65
C ILE A 99 14.76 14.18 -7.35
N PRO A 100 14.14 14.38 -6.16
CA PRO A 100 12.77 13.91 -5.89
C PRO A 100 11.73 14.49 -6.86
N HIS A 101 11.97 15.69 -7.39
CA HIS A 101 11.02 16.37 -8.28
C HIS A 101 10.83 15.65 -9.63
N PHE A 102 11.86 14.97 -10.14
CA PHE A 102 11.76 14.19 -11.38
C PHE A 102 11.35 12.74 -11.15
N GLU A 103 11.75 12.15 -10.02
CA GLU A 103 11.46 10.75 -9.72
C GLU A 103 10.02 10.53 -9.26
N THR A 104 9.48 11.41 -8.41
CA THR A 104 8.14 11.23 -7.84
C THR A 104 7.02 11.22 -8.89
N PRO A 105 7.01 12.08 -9.93
CA PRO A 105 5.96 12.00 -10.96
C PRO A 105 6.14 10.79 -11.88
N ALA A 106 7.38 10.38 -12.16
CA ALA A 106 7.67 9.17 -12.93
C ALA A 106 7.21 7.91 -12.18
N GLU A 107 7.45 7.86 -10.87
CA GLU A 107 6.98 6.80 -9.98
C GLU A 107 5.45 6.76 -9.92
N GLY A 108 4.79 7.91 -9.74
CA GLY A 108 3.33 8.01 -9.76
C GLY A 108 2.72 7.46 -11.06
N ARG A 109 3.30 7.80 -12.22
CA ARG A 109 2.86 7.25 -13.53
C ARG A 109 3.04 5.74 -13.61
N THR A 110 4.18 5.20 -13.16
CA THR A 110 4.38 3.74 -13.14
C THR A 110 3.42 3.04 -12.19
N SER A 111 3.11 3.64 -11.04
CA SER A 111 2.17 3.11 -10.06
C SER A 111 0.74 3.09 -10.60
N LEU A 112 0.35 4.09 -11.41
CA LEU A 112 -0.97 4.14 -12.03
C LEU A 112 -1.17 2.99 -13.03
N ILE A 113 -0.23 2.82 -13.97
CA ILE A 113 -0.29 1.70 -14.94
C ILE A 113 -0.26 0.36 -14.21
N TYR A 114 0.45 0.30 -13.07
CA TYR A 114 0.51 -0.90 -12.25
C TYR A 114 -0.83 -1.21 -11.57
N SER A 115 -1.51 -0.18 -11.06
CA SER A 115 -2.86 -0.26 -10.52
C SER A 115 -3.86 -0.72 -11.57
N ASP A 116 -3.77 -0.19 -12.80
CA ASP A 116 -4.66 -0.61 -13.90
C ASP A 116 -4.45 -2.10 -14.25
N ALA A 117 -3.20 -2.56 -14.26
CA ALA A 117 -2.86 -3.95 -14.49
C ALA A 117 -3.36 -4.87 -13.37
N ALA A 118 -3.25 -4.42 -12.10
CA ALA A 118 -3.75 -5.17 -10.96
C ALA A 118 -5.28 -5.24 -10.93
N ALA A 119 -5.97 -4.16 -11.28
CA ALA A 119 -7.43 -4.15 -11.41
C ALA A 119 -7.91 -5.15 -12.47
N LEU A 120 -7.20 -5.25 -13.60
CA LEU A 120 -7.50 -6.28 -14.61
C LEU A 120 -7.32 -7.70 -14.05
N LEU A 121 -6.25 -7.96 -13.30
CA LEU A 121 -6.03 -9.28 -12.68
C LEU A 121 -7.15 -9.64 -11.69
N GLU A 122 -7.56 -8.68 -10.87
CA GLU A 122 -8.63 -8.86 -9.89
C GLU A 122 -9.98 -9.14 -10.57
N GLU A 123 -10.30 -8.43 -11.65
CA GLU A 123 -11.48 -8.69 -12.49
C GLU A 123 -11.44 -10.11 -13.08
N VAL A 124 -10.29 -10.52 -13.63
CA VAL A 124 -10.11 -11.85 -14.24
C VAL A 124 -10.21 -12.96 -13.20
N PHE A 125 -9.56 -12.83 -12.04
CA PHE A 125 -9.59 -13.87 -11.01
C PHE A 125 -10.94 -13.94 -10.29
N SER A 126 -11.63 -12.81 -10.07
CA SER A 126 -12.97 -12.80 -9.48
C SER A 126 -14.02 -13.46 -10.39
N SER A 127 -13.83 -13.38 -11.72
CA SER A 127 -14.72 -13.96 -12.73
C SER A 127 -14.11 -15.17 -13.44
N ILE A 128 -13.17 -15.86 -12.81
CA ILE A 128 -12.35 -16.90 -13.46
C ILE A 128 -13.20 -18.01 -14.09
N GLN A 129 -14.30 -18.40 -13.46
CA GLN A 129 -15.21 -19.42 -14.02
C GLN A 129 -15.81 -18.97 -15.35
N THR A 130 -16.24 -17.71 -15.45
CA THR A 130 -16.75 -17.13 -16.71
C THR A 130 -15.67 -17.05 -17.78
N VAL A 131 -14.44 -16.72 -17.37
CA VAL A 131 -13.29 -16.65 -18.29
C VAL A 131 -12.99 -18.03 -18.89
N MET A 132 -12.97 -19.07 -18.06
CA MET A 132 -12.71 -20.45 -18.46
C MET A 132 -13.84 -21.02 -19.34
N THR A 133 -15.11 -20.75 -19.00
CA THR A 133 -16.25 -21.24 -19.79
C THR A 133 -16.34 -20.55 -21.15
N MET A 134 -15.92 -19.29 -21.25
CA MET A 134 -15.88 -18.53 -22.49
C MET A 134 -14.61 -18.78 -23.32
N GLY A 135 -13.59 -19.48 -22.79
CA GLY A 135 -12.29 -19.67 -23.45
C GLY A 135 -11.58 -18.35 -23.74
N ALA A 136 -11.69 -17.37 -22.84
CA ALA A 136 -11.21 -16.00 -23.04
C ALA A 136 -9.75 -15.77 -22.55
N GLU A 137 -9.08 -16.80 -22.07
CA GLU A 137 -7.72 -16.76 -21.52
C GLU A 137 -6.69 -16.11 -22.46
N PRO A 138 -6.57 -16.50 -23.75
CA PRO A 138 -5.55 -15.92 -24.63
C PRO A 138 -5.75 -14.42 -24.85
N LYS A 139 -7.01 -13.97 -24.93
CA LYS A 139 -7.37 -12.56 -25.14
C LYS A 139 -7.05 -11.73 -23.90
N LEU A 140 -7.27 -12.27 -22.71
CA LEU A 140 -6.94 -11.60 -21.45
C LEU A 140 -5.43 -11.55 -21.20
N LEU A 141 -4.71 -12.61 -21.58
CA LEU A 141 -3.25 -12.64 -21.54
C LEU A 141 -2.64 -11.58 -22.46
N GLU A 142 -3.14 -11.44 -23.69
CA GLU A 142 -2.69 -10.38 -24.61
C GLU A 142 -2.97 -8.98 -24.03
N ARG A 143 -4.16 -8.77 -23.46
CA ARG A 143 -4.53 -7.51 -22.80
C ARG A 143 -3.58 -7.21 -21.63
N TYR A 144 -3.30 -8.19 -20.77
CA TYR A 144 -2.37 -8.03 -19.66
C TYR A 144 -0.94 -7.74 -20.13
N ASN A 145 -0.48 -8.43 -21.18
CA ASN A 145 0.84 -8.19 -21.78
C ASN A 145 0.98 -6.75 -22.32
N SER A 146 -0.10 -6.17 -22.86
CA SER A 146 -0.10 -4.76 -23.29
C SER A 146 0.17 -3.78 -22.14
N TYR A 147 -0.34 -4.06 -20.92
CA TYR A 147 -0.03 -3.27 -19.72
C TYR A 147 1.40 -3.51 -19.26
N LEU A 148 1.88 -4.76 -19.32
CA LEU A 148 3.26 -5.10 -18.96
C LEU A 148 4.30 -4.43 -19.88
N GLU A 149 4.03 -4.31 -21.18
CA GLU A 149 4.92 -3.58 -22.11
C GLU A 149 4.93 -2.06 -21.82
N LYS A 150 3.77 -1.46 -21.51
CA LYS A 150 3.70 -0.07 -21.05
C LYS A 150 4.48 0.13 -19.74
N LEU A 151 4.38 -0.82 -18.81
CA LEU A 151 5.14 -0.81 -17.56
C LEU A 151 6.64 -0.92 -17.82
N LYS A 152 7.07 -1.84 -18.69
CA LYS A 152 8.47 -2.04 -19.05
C LYS A 152 9.07 -0.78 -19.65
N THR A 153 8.43 -0.20 -20.67
CA THR A 153 8.91 1.03 -21.31
C THR A 153 8.99 2.20 -20.34
N SER A 154 7.99 2.36 -19.45
CA SER A 154 8.01 3.38 -18.40
C SER A 154 9.13 3.13 -17.37
N LYS A 155 9.31 1.88 -16.92
CA LYS A 155 10.38 1.50 -16.00
C LYS A 155 11.78 1.65 -16.62
N LEU A 156 11.95 1.38 -17.91
CA LEU A 156 13.21 1.59 -18.63
C LEU A 156 13.55 3.08 -18.77
N LYS A 157 12.55 3.96 -18.96
CA LYS A 157 12.80 5.41 -18.90
C LYS A 157 13.20 5.85 -17.49
N ARG A 158 12.55 5.27 -16.46
CA ARG A 158 12.88 5.53 -15.05
C ARG A 158 14.27 5.01 -14.66
N SER A 159 14.74 3.89 -15.22
CA SER A 159 16.05 3.34 -14.88
C SER A 159 17.17 4.31 -15.23
N LEU A 160 17.05 5.04 -16.34
CA LEU A 160 17.97 6.12 -16.71
C LEU A 160 17.99 7.23 -15.66
N ILE A 161 16.82 7.72 -15.26
CA ILE A 161 16.67 8.77 -14.24
C ILE A 161 17.27 8.32 -12.91
N SER A 162 17.03 7.06 -12.51
CA SER A 162 17.55 6.49 -11.28
C SER A 162 19.09 6.37 -11.29
N GLY A 163 19.69 5.96 -12.40
CA GLY A 163 21.14 5.87 -12.53
C GLY A 163 21.81 7.25 -12.55
N VAL A 164 21.27 8.22 -13.29
CA VAL A 164 21.76 9.62 -13.30
C VAL A 164 21.67 10.23 -11.91
N LYS A 165 20.57 10.00 -11.19
CA LYS A 165 20.40 10.39 -9.79
C LYS A 165 21.56 9.85 -8.93
N LEU A 166 21.81 8.55 -9.00
CA LEU A 166 22.82 7.89 -8.19
C LEU A 166 24.21 8.48 -8.50
N ALA A 167 24.56 8.58 -9.78
CA ALA A 167 25.81 9.16 -10.26
C ALA A 167 26.03 10.59 -9.76
N LEU A 168 25.05 11.47 -9.97
CA LEU A 168 25.17 12.88 -9.60
C LEU A 168 25.28 13.07 -8.09
N SER A 169 24.57 12.26 -7.30
CA SER A 169 24.63 12.33 -5.84
C SER A 169 26.01 11.97 -5.28
N TYR A 170 26.63 10.89 -5.78
CA TYR A 170 27.98 10.48 -5.36
C TYR A 170 29.06 11.38 -5.94
N PHE A 171 28.89 11.89 -7.16
CA PHE A 171 29.79 12.87 -7.75
C PHE A 171 29.82 14.17 -6.96
N ALA A 172 28.65 14.70 -6.57
CA ALA A 172 28.55 15.90 -5.74
C ALA A 172 29.23 15.72 -4.38
N LEU A 173 29.02 14.56 -3.75
CA LEU A 173 29.66 14.21 -2.48
C LEU A 173 31.19 14.18 -2.59
N LEU A 174 31.74 13.49 -3.60
CA LEU A 174 33.18 13.36 -3.78
C LEU A 174 33.85 14.65 -4.26
N SER A 175 33.17 15.43 -5.08
CA SER A 175 33.63 16.76 -5.50
C SER A 175 33.68 17.73 -4.32
N ALA A 176 32.75 17.63 -3.37
CA ALA A 176 32.81 18.41 -2.14
C ALA A 176 34.05 18.08 -1.31
N TYR A 177 34.49 16.81 -1.24
CA TYR A 177 35.76 16.45 -0.60
C TYR A 177 36.96 17.08 -1.31
N ALA A 178 37.00 17.04 -2.65
CA ALA A 178 38.07 17.67 -3.43
C ALA A 178 38.19 19.18 -3.13
N LEU A 179 37.07 19.89 -3.11
CA LEU A 179 37.04 21.33 -2.80
C LEU A 179 37.54 21.60 -1.37
N ALA A 180 37.19 20.74 -0.43
CA ALA A 180 37.49 20.93 0.97
C ALA A 180 38.97 20.71 1.30
N PHE A 181 39.61 19.73 0.65
CA PHE A 181 41.06 19.51 0.77
C PHE A 181 41.88 20.63 0.12
N CYS A 182 41.34 21.30 -0.90
CA CYS A 182 41.95 22.52 -1.46
C CYS A 182 41.94 23.68 -0.44
N GLY A 183 40.98 23.70 0.49
CA GLY A 183 40.78 24.75 1.49
C GLY A 183 41.47 24.54 2.85
N ASN A 184 42.26 23.48 3.07
CA ASN A 184 42.93 23.19 4.36
C ASN A 184 41.98 23.04 5.58
N VAL A 185 40.79 22.45 5.44
CA VAL A 185 39.84 22.32 6.57
C VAL A 185 39.29 20.89 6.76
N VAL A 186 40.14 19.94 7.17
CA VAL A 186 39.75 18.52 7.30
C VAL A 186 38.74 18.23 8.42
N ILE A 187 38.89 18.89 9.57
CA ILE A 187 38.07 18.63 10.75
C ILE A 187 36.60 19.00 10.50
N VAL A 188 36.35 20.09 9.77
CA VAL A 188 34.98 20.54 9.43
C VAL A 188 34.28 19.53 8.53
N ILE A 189 34.99 18.92 7.59
CA ILE A 189 34.43 17.94 6.66
C ILE A 189 33.87 16.73 7.40
N LEU A 190 34.63 16.18 8.35
CA LEU A 190 34.22 15.03 9.15
C LEU A 190 32.96 15.35 9.97
N CYS A 191 32.90 16.54 10.58
CA CYS A 191 31.72 16.99 11.33
C CYS A 191 30.50 17.20 10.43
N VAL A 192 30.67 17.82 9.25
CA VAL A 192 29.57 18.05 8.29
C VAL A 192 29.05 16.72 7.78
N ASN A 193 29.92 15.77 7.41
CA ASN A 193 29.49 14.47 6.92
C ASN A 193 28.70 13.70 7.99
N MET A 194 29.19 13.64 9.23
CA MET A 194 28.48 13.01 10.35
C MET A 194 27.10 13.65 10.59
N SER A 195 27.01 14.98 10.47
CA SER A 195 25.75 15.74 10.59
C SER A 195 24.76 15.43 9.45
N THR A 196 25.22 15.35 8.21
CA THR A 196 24.35 14.99 7.06
C THR A 196 23.86 13.54 7.15
N HIS A 197 24.67 12.62 7.68
CA HIS A 197 24.24 11.25 7.95
C HIS A 197 23.20 11.18 9.07
N ALA A 198 23.38 11.93 10.16
CA ALA A 198 22.40 12.02 11.23
C ALA A 198 21.06 12.59 10.73
N LEU A 199 21.09 13.67 9.92
CA LEU A 199 19.88 14.26 9.35
C LEU A 199 19.13 13.26 8.43
N ARG A 200 19.86 12.48 7.62
CA ARG A 200 19.27 11.43 6.77
C ARG A 200 18.53 10.36 7.57
N GLN A 201 19.03 10.00 8.76
CA GLN A 201 18.38 9.01 9.62
C GLN A 201 17.12 9.54 10.30
N LEU A 202 16.95 10.86 10.46
CA LEU A 202 15.77 11.46 11.10
C LEU A 202 14.55 11.54 10.17
N LEU A 203 14.74 11.50 8.84
CA LEU A 203 13.66 11.68 7.86
C LEU A 203 12.51 10.66 8.01
N PRO A 204 12.76 9.34 8.12
CA PRO A 204 11.69 8.35 8.27
C PRO A 204 10.87 8.55 9.55
N SER A 205 11.50 8.99 10.64
CA SER A 205 10.80 9.26 11.90
C SER A 205 9.81 10.41 11.76
N TRP A 206 10.13 11.42 10.94
CA TRP A 206 9.23 12.55 10.69
C TRP A 206 7.97 12.15 9.89
N THR A 207 8.12 11.31 8.87
CA THR A 207 6.97 10.88 8.05
C THR A 207 6.03 9.98 8.82
N MET A 208 6.55 9.11 9.69
CA MET A 208 5.72 8.29 10.59
C MET A 208 4.90 9.14 11.57
N LEU A 209 5.50 10.20 12.12
CA LEU A 209 4.80 11.14 13.00
C LEU A 209 3.64 11.84 12.29
N ALA A 210 3.87 12.32 11.05
CA ALA A 210 2.82 12.95 10.25
C ALA A 210 1.63 12.00 10.01
N LYS A 211 1.90 10.74 9.65
CA LYS A 211 0.86 9.72 9.44
C LYS A 211 0.05 9.46 10.72
N ALA A 212 0.72 9.34 11.87
CA ALA A 212 0.04 9.14 13.16
C ALA A 212 -0.93 10.28 13.51
N THR A 213 -0.57 11.53 13.20
CA THR A 213 -1.46 12.68 13.47
C THR A 213 -2.72 12.72 12.61
N SER A 214 -2.66 12.21 11.37
CA SER A 214 -3.83 12.19 10.47
C SER A 214 -4.89 11.13 10.83
N SER A 215 -4.48 10.02 11.44
CA SER A 215 -5.39 8.90 11.75
C SER A 215 -6.31 9.15 12.95
N ALA A 216 -6.10 10.23 13.71
CA ALA A 216 -6.81 10.48 14.98
C ALA A 216 -8.09 11.33 14.86
N ARG A 217 -8.61 11.59 13.65
CA ARG A 217 -9.81 12.42 13.45
C ARG A 217 -11.08 11.58 13.26
N ASN A 218 -11.79 11.29 14.34
CA ASN A 218 -13.20 10.87 14.29
C ASN A 218 -14.08 12.08 14.66
N SER A 219 -14.87 12.58 13.71
CA SER A 219 -15.78 13.73 13.89
C SER A 219 -17.25 13.32 13.72
N GLY A 220 -18.16 13.93 14.48
CA GLY A 220 -19.61 13.73 14.38
C GLY A 220 -20.31 13.66 15.74
N LYS A 221 -21.62 13.88 15.79
CA LYS A 221 -22.44 13.73 17.01
C LYS A 221 -22.79 12.26 17.28
N PHE A 222 -22.98 11.93 18.55
CA PHE A 222 -23.46 10.62 19.03
C PHE A 222 -24.73 10.85 19.86
N PRO A 223 -25.92 10.70 19.28
CA PRO A 223 -27.16 10.73 20.05
C PRO A 223 -27.27 9.51 20.98
N ASP A 224 -27.78 9.72 22.20
CA ASP A 224 -27.91 8.66 23.20
C ASP A 224 -29.18 7.81 23.02
N GLU A 225 -30.24 8.37 22.42
CA GLU A 225 -31.52 7.69 22.17
C GLU A 225 -31.98 7.85 20.71
N ILE A 226 -32.61 6.80 20.17
CA ILE A 226 -33.21 6.78 18.83
C ILE A 226 -34.67 6.35 18.93
N SER A 227 -35.55 7.15 18.36
CA SER A 227 -36.95 6.84 18.14
C SER A 227 -37.15 6.11 16.80
N GLY A 228 -36.34 6.42 15.78
CA GLY A 228 -36.35 5.72 14.49
C GLY A 228 -37.34 6.30 13.47
N ARG A 229 -37.72 7.57 13.61
CA ARG A 229 -38.50 8.30 12.59
C ARG A 229 -37.56 8.85 11.54
N ILE A 230 -37.82 8.56 10.27
CA ILE A 230 -36.98 9.01 9.14
C ILE A 230 -37.81 9.95 8.26
N GLU A 231 -37.25 11.10 7.91
CA GLU A 231 -37.92 12.10 7.09
C GLU A 231 -37.00 12.53 5.94
N LEU A 232 -37.48 12.37 4.71
CA LEU A 232 -36.86 12.89 3.51
C LEU A 232 -37.63 14.16 3.10
N ARG A 233 -36.94 15.29 2.95
CA ARG A 233 -37.52 16.56 2.52
C ARG A 233 -36.89 17.00 1.20
N GLU A 234 -37.70 17.03 0.15
CA GLU A 234 -37.35 17.55 -1.18
C GLU A 234 -36.02 16.98 -1.71
N VAL A 235 -35.80 15.69 -1.46
CA VAL A 235 -34.51 15.05 -1.72
C VAL A 235 -34.28 14.92 -3.21
N ARG A 236 -33.17 15.48 -3.67
CA ARG A 236 -32.66 15.34 -5.04
C ARG A 236 -31.33 14.63 -5.04
N PHE A 237 -31.17 13.64 -5.92
CA PHE A 237 -29.95 12.83 -5.97
C PHE A 237 -29.62 12.34 -7.37
N ALA A 238 -28.33 12.44 -7.72
CA ALA A 238 -27.73 11.83 -8.90
C ALA A 238 -26.45 11.10 -8.50
N TYR A 239 -26.22 9.92 -9.07
CA TYR A 239 -24.98 9.18 -8.82
C TYR A 239 -23.78 9.95 -9.39
N PRO A 240 -22.63 10.01 -8.68
CA PRO A 240 -21.44 10.72 -9.18
C PRO A 240 -20.91 10.23 -10.53
N SER A 241 -21.15 8.96 -10.87
CA SER A 241 -20.76 8.38 -12.16
C SER A 241 -21.58 8.90 -13.34
N LYS A 242 -22.79 9.42 -13.09
CA LYS A 242 -23.70 10.00 -14.09
C LYS A 242 -24.44 11.22 -13.50
N PRO A 243 -23.73 12.34 -13.27
CA PRO A 243 -24.29 13.50 -12.57
C PRO A 243 -25.42 14.21 -13.33
N SER A 244 -25.52 14.00 -14.65
CA SER A 244 -26.57 14.57 -15.50
C SER A 244 -27.93 13.86 -15.39
N ILE A 245 -27.97 12.66 -14.80
CA ILE A 245 -29.20 11.87 -14.68
C ILE A 245 -29.62 11.86 -13.22
N GLU A 246 -30.61 12.67 -12.90
CA GLU A 246 -31.24 12.70 -11.59
C GLU A 246 -32.05 11.40 -11.39
N THR A 247 -31.68 10.63 -10.36
CA THR A 247 -32.31 9.34 -10.04
C THR A 247 -33.44 9.50 -9.02
N LEU A 248 -33.29 10.43 -8.08
CA LEU A 248 -34.35 10.86 -7.17
C LEU A 248 -34.64 12.33 -7.45
N SER A 249 -35.87 12.62 -7.86
CA SER A 249 -36.33 13.97 -8.18
C SER A 249 -37.41 14.39 -7.19
N ASP A 250 -37.04 15.26 -6.25
CA ASP A 250 -37.94 15.91 -5.28
C ASP A 250 -38.75 14.91 -4.42
N VAL A 251 -38.04 14.00 -3.76
CA VAL A 251 -38.65 12.95 -2.94
C VAL A 251 -38.89 13.47 -1.52
N SER A 252 -40.17 13.56 -1.13
CA SER A 252 -40.61 13.92 0.22
C SER A 252 -41.44 12.80 0.85
N ILE A 253 -40.87 12.09 1.83
CA ILE A 253 -41.50 10.90 2.46
C ILE A 253 -41.18 10.91 3.96
N VAL A 254 -42.18 10.57 4.78
CA VAL A 254 -42.02 10.35 6.22
C VAL A 254 -42.21 8.87 6.52
N LEU A 255 -41.20 8.24 7.11
CA LEU A 255 -41.24 6.88 7.62
C LEU A 255 -41.47 6.94 9.14
N GLU A 256 -42.66 6.52 9.56
CA GLU A 256 -43.06 6.56 10.96
C GLU A 256 -42.42 5.42 11.77
N ARG A 257 -42.08 5.71 13.02
CA ARG A 257 -41.50 4.75 13.96
C ARG A 257 -42.37 3.49 14.07
N GLY A 258 -41.73 2.32 14.03
CA GLY A 258 -42.36 1.03 14.32
C GLY A 258 -43.33 0.53 13.25
N LYS A 259 -43.44 1.23 12.10
CA LYS A 259 -44.25 0.79 10.97
C LYS A 259 -43.36 0.21 9.87
N THR A 260 -43.84 -0.85 9.25
CA THR A 260 -43.23 -1.39 8.02
C THR A 260 -43.76 -0.61 6.82
N THR A 261 -42.89 0.16 6.18
CA THR A 261 -43.24 0.92 4.96
C THR A 261 -42.72 0.20 3.72
N ALA A 262 -43.62 -0.07 2.77
CA ALA A 262 -43.27 -0.64 1.47
C ALA A 262 -43.18 0.47 0.41
N ILE A 263 -42.07 0.53 -0.32
CA ILE A 263 -41.89 1.43 -1.46
C ILE A 263 -42.04 0.61 -2.75
N THR A 264 -43.05 0.91 -3.55
CA THR A 264 -43.35 0.20 -4.80
C THR A 264 -43.23 1.13 -6.00
N GLY A 265 -43.02 0.58 -7.21
CA GLY A 265 -42.86 1.37 -8.43
C GLY A 265 -42.13 0.61 -9.54
N PHE A 266 -42.19 1.13 -10.76
CA PHE A 266 -41.56 0.54 -11.96
C PHE A 266 -40.04 0.36 -11.82
N SER A 267 -39.45 -0.59 -12.53
CA SER A 267 -37.98 -0.75 -12.54
C SER A 267 -37.29 0.55 -12.94
N GLY A 268 -36.20 0.91 -12.24
CA GLY A 268 -35.49 2.18 -12.46
C GLY A 268 -36.08 3.41 -11.76
N SER A 269 -37.21 3.30 -11.03
CA SER A 269 -37.84 4.43 -10.33
C SER A 269 -37.11 4.92 -9.06
N GLY A 270 -35.84 4.53 -8.84
CA GLY A 270 -35.04 4.97 -7.68
C GLY A 270 -35.32 4.27 -6.34
N LYS A 271 -36.12 3.19 -6.28
CA LYS A 271 -36.48 2.48 -5.02
C LYS A 271 -35.26 2.08 -4.19
N SER A 272 -34.33 1.35 -4.80
CA SER A 272 -33.08 0.93 -4.13
C SER A 272 -32.12 2.09 -3.93
N THR A 273 -32.26 3.16 -4.72
CA THR A 273 -31.40 4.35 -4.64
C THR A 273 -31.64 5.15 -3.37
N ILE A 274 -32.85 5.12 -2.80
CA ILE A 274 -33.17 5.81 -1.52
C ILE A 274 -32.27 5.32 -0.37
N ILE A 275 -31.90 4.03 -0.38
CA ILE A 275 -31.11 3.40 0.68
C ILE A 275 -29.70 4.01 0.76
N GLY A 276 -29.07 4.31 -0.38
CA GLY A 276 -27.69 4.80 -0.43
C GLY A 276 -27.46 6.11 0.34
N PRO A 277 -28.23 7.18 0.08
CA PRO A 277 -28.17 8.40 0.86
C PRO A 277 -28.63 8.25 2.31
N LEU A 278 -29.59 7.35 2.59
CA LEU A 278 -30.08 7.08 3.94
C LEU A 278 -29.00 6.46 4.85
N GLU A 279 -28.17 5.55 4.32
CA GLU A 279 -26.99 5.01 5.00
C GLU A 279 -25.75 5.91 4.95
N ARG A 280 -25.89 7.09 4.31
CA ARG A 280 -24.82 8.04 4.03
C ARG A 280 -23.65 7.40 3.27
N ASN A 281 -23.96 6.52 2.31
CA ASN A 281 -22.99 6.08 1.30
C ASN A 281 -22.75 7.17 0.25
N TYR A 282 -23.76 8.02 0.04
CA TYR A 282 -23.68 9.22 -0.79
C TYR A 282 -24.35 10.40 -0.09
N ASP A 283 -23.90 11.62 -0.39
CA ASP A 283 -24.61 12.83 -0.01
C ASP A 283 -25.69 13.16 -1.04
N VAL A 284 -26.81 13.69 -0.57
CA VAL A 284 -27.88 14.25 -1.42
C VAL A 284 -27.43 15.56 -2.06
N SER A 285 -27.86 15.81 -3.30
CA SER A 285 -27.56 17.02 -4.08
C SER A 285 -28.32 18.24 -3.55
N SER A 286 -29.60 18.06 -3.22
CA SER A 286 -30.42 19.04 -2.50
C SER A 286 -31.43 18.35 -1.60
N GLY A 287 -32.04 19.13 -0.71
CA GLY A 287 -32.93 18.62 0.32
C GLY A 287 -32.16 18.08 1.53
N GLU A 288 -32.87 17.44 2.44
CA GLU A 288 -32.31 16.88 3.66
C GLU A 288 -32.94 15.53 4.03
N ILE A 289 -32.14 14.68 4.66
CA ILE A 289 -32.56 13.42 5.26
C ILE A 289 -32.36 13.57 6.76
N LEU A 290 -33.43 13.37 7.52
CA LEU A 290 -33.48 13.56 8.95
C LEU A 290 -33.76 12.21 9.63
N LEU A 291 -33.00 11.91 10.68
CA LEU A 291 -33.26 10.83 11.62
C LEU A 291 -33.64 11.46 12.96
N ASP A 292 -34.89 11.24 13.40
CA ASP A 292 -35.46 11.84 14.60
C ASP A 292 -35.34 13.37 14.69
N GLY A 293 -35.33 14.02 13.52
CA GLY A 293 -35.21 15.48 13.39
C GLY A 293 -33.78 16.00 13.30
N GLU A 294 -32.76 15.15 13.44
CA GLU A 294 -31.36 15.51 13.18
C GLU A 294 -30.93 15.15 11.76
N ASN A 295 -30.15 16.02 11.11
CA ASN A 295 -29.66 15.74 9.77
C ASN A 295 -28.59 14.64 9.80
N VAL A 296 -28.75 13.66 8.91
CA VAL A 296 -27.84 12.51 8.81
C VAL A 296 -26.38 12.91 8.54
N LYS A 297 -26.13 14.09 7.97
CA LYS A 297 -24.79 14.65 7.73
C LYS A 297 -24.03 15.03 9.00
N ASP A 298 -24.75 15.39 10.08
CA ASP A 298 -24.15 15.86 11.34
C ASP A 298 -23.81 14.71 12.30
N LEU A 299 -24.39 13.54 12.06
CA LEU A 299 -24.20 12.33 12.85
C LEU A 299 -22.85 11.68 12.57
N ASN A 300 -22.33 10.94 13.55
CA ASN A 300 -21.19 10.05 13.33
C ASN A 300 -21.62 8.87 12.44
N ILE A 301 -20.86 8.61 11.37
CA ILE A 301 -21.18 7.58 10.36
C ILE A 301 -21.19 6.18 10.97
N GLY A 302 -20.22 5.88 11.84
CA GLY A 302 -20.12 4.58 12.50
C GLY A 302 -21.30 4.33 13.43
N TRP A 303 -21.72 5.37 14.18
CA TRP A 303 -22.93 5.30 14.99
C TRP A 303 -24.19 5.11 14.15
N LEU A 304 -24.38 5.90 13.09
CA LEU A 304 -25.56 5.83 12.21
C LEU A 304 -25.76 4.42 11.63
N ARG A 305 -24.69 3.84 11.07
CA ARG A 305 -24.76 2.52 10.40
C ARG A 305 -24.97 1.36 11.37
N ASN A 306 -24.61 1.52 12.66
CA ASN A 306 -24.94 0.53 13.69
C ASN A 306 -26.45 0.46 14.00
N GLN A 307 -27.22 1.47 13.60
CA GLN A 307 -28.66 1.57 13.89
C GLN A 307 -29.53 1.07 12.73
N ILE A 308 -28.90 0.76 11.58
CA ILE A 308 -29.56 0.38 10.34
C ILE A 308 -29.09 -1.02 9.95
N GLY A 309 -30.03 -1.95 9.75
CA GLY A 309 -29.77 -3.25 9.15
C GLY A 309 -30.21 -3.26 7.69
N LEU A 310 -29.31 -3.69 6.78
CA LEU A 310 -29.60 -3.81 5.36
C LEU A 310 -29.59 -5.27 4.92
N VAL A 311 -30.64 -5.69 4.21
CA VAL A 311 -30.66 -6.96 3.49
C VAL A 311 -30.65 -6.66 1.99
N GLN A 312 -29.59 -7.10 1.31
CA GLN A 312 -29.42 -6.87 -0.12
C GLN A 312 -30.21 -7.89 -0.95
N GLN A 313 -30.57 -7.51 -2.18
CA GLN A 313 -31.28 -8.38 -3.12
C GLN A 313 -30.43 -9.61 -3.50
N GLU A 314 -29.13 -9.40 -3.70
CA GLU A 314 -28.13 -10.45 -3.91
C GLU A 314 -27.18 -10.44 -2.71
N PRO A 315 -27.39 -11.31 -1.70
CA PRO A 315 -26.55 -11.32 -0.51
C PRO A 315 -25.15 -11.85 -0.84
N ILE A 316 -24.13 -11.11 -0.44
CA ILE A 316 -22.72 -11.52 -0.57
C ILE A 316 -22.24 -12.01 0.80
N LEU A 317 -21.69 -13.22 0.84
CA LEU A 317 -21.03 -13.77 2.02
C LEU A 317 -19.52 -13.57 1.90
N PHE A 318 -18.86 -13.30 3.03
CA PHE A 318 -17.42 -13.36 3.12
C PHE A 318 -16.94 -14.81 2.99
N ASN A 319 -15.74 -15.00 2.44
CA ASN A 319 -15.09 -16.30 2.35
C ASN A 319 -14.61 -16.78 3.74
N ASP A 320 -15.56 -17.12 4.59
CA ASP A 320 -15.41 -17.59 5.97
C ASP A 320 -16.57 -18.55 6.30
N SER A 321 -16.58 -19.10 7.51
CA SER A 321 -17.68 -19.92 8.01
C SER A 321 -19.01 -19.14 8.02
N ILE A 322 -20.12 -19.88 7.90
CA ILE A 322 -21.48 -19.33 8.03
C ILE A 322 -21.63 -18.63 9.39
N PHE A 323 -21.10 -19.25 10.44
CA PHE A 323 -21.08 -18.69 11.78
C PHE A 323 -20.42 -17.31 11.81
N GLN A 324 -19.22 -17.17 11.26
CA GLN A 324 -18.49 -15.91 11.28
C GLN A 324 -19.18 -14.83 10.46
N ASN A 325 -19.81 -15.18 9.35
CA ASN A 325 -20.64 -14.27 8.56
C ASN A 325 -21.82 -13.72 9.39
N VAL A 326 -22.51 -14.57 10.16
CA VAL A 326 -23.59 -14.15 11.07
C VAL A 326 -23.03 -13.32 12.24
N ALA A 327 -21.92 -13.76 12.83
CA ALA A 327 -21.27 -13.08 13.95
C ALA A 327 -20.77 -11.67 13.58
N ASN A 328 -20.32 -11.47 12.33
CA ASN A 328 -19.93 -10.16 11.82
C ASN A 328 -21.09 -9.14 11.84
N GLY A 329 -22.34 -9.60 11.78
CA GLY A 329 -23.54 -8.76 11.93
C GLY A 329 -23.80 -8.28 13.36
N LEU A 330 -23.20 -8.92 14.37
CA LEU A 330 -23.39 -8.60 15.80
C LEU A 330 -22.49 -7.44 16.28
N HIS A 331 -21.88 -6.69 15.35
CA HIS A 331 -20.98 -5.57 15.65
C HIS A 331 -21.61 -4.46 16.52
N ASN A 332 -22.95 -4.45 16.62
CA ASN A 332 -23.76 -3.55 17.45
C ASN A 332 -23.45 -3.63 18.95
N HIS A 333 -22.99 -4.76 19.45
CA HIS A 333 -22.61 -4.91 20.85
C HIS A 333 -21.11 -4.69 21.03
N ARG A 334 -20.65 -3.44 21.11
CA ARG A 334 -19.27 -3.05 21.53
C ARG A 334 -18.29 -4.23 21.44
N ALA A 335 -17.92 -4.64 20.23
CA ALA A 335 -17.35 -5.96 19.95
C ALA A 335 -16.08 -6.29 20.76
N SER A 336 -15.48 -5.29 21.41
CA SER A 336 -14.40 -5.44 22.40
C SER A 336 -14.82 -6.07 23.75
N THR A 337 -16.12 -6.23 24.03
CA THR A 337 -16.64 -6.60 25.36
C THR A 337 -17.31 -7.98 25.39
N LEU A 338 -17.77 -8.51 24.25
CA LEU A 338 -18.40 -9.82 24.21
C LEU A 338 -17.37 -10.95 24.16
N THR A 339 -17.57 -11.97 24.99
CA THR A 339 -16.79 -13.21 24.93
C THR A 339 -17.24 -14.06 23.74
N GLN A 340 -16.36 -14.92 23.21
CA GLN A 340 -16.67 -15.82 22.09
C GLN A 340 -17.94 -16.67 22.33
N VAL A 341 -18.19 -17.04 23.59
CA VAL A 341 -19.39 -17.79 24.01
C VAL A 341 -20.66 -16.97 23.83
N GLN A 342 -20.66 -15.69 24.23
CA GLN A 342 -21.82 -14.80 24.09
C GLN A 342 -22.12 -14.49 22.62
N THR A 343 -21.08 -14.29 21.81
CA THR A 343 -21.24 -14.10 20.35
C THR A 343 -21.88 -15.33 19.72
N SER A 344 -21.49 -16.53 20.16
CA SER A 344 -22.06 -17.78 19.66
C SER A 344 -23.53 -17.93 20.02
N GLU A 345 -23.89 -17.66 21.27
CA GLU A 345 -25.28 -17.73 21.73
C GLU A 345 -26.20 -16.75 20.97
N LEU A 346 -25.75 -15.51 20.77
CA LEU A 346 -26.49 -14.50 20.00
C LEU A 346 -26.62 -14.88 18.52
N ALA A 347 -25.57 -15.45 17.91
CA ALA A 347 -25.63 -15.94 16.54
C ALA A 347 -26.64 -17.09 16.40
N HIS A 348 -26.67 -18.02 17.35
CA HIS A 348 -27.66 -19.11 17.39
C HIS A 348 -29.09 -18.59 17.58
N GLN A 349 -29.29 -17.62 18.47
CA GLN A 349 -30.60 -16.97 18.64
C GLN A 349 -31.05 -16.28 17.34
N ALA A 350 -30.15 -15.57 16.65
CA ALA A 350 -30.46 -14.94 15.37
C ALA A 350 -30.87 -15.97 14.30
N CYS A 351 -30.16 -17.10 14.19
CA CYS A 351 -30.54 -18.19 13.29
C CYS A 351 -31.91 -18.79 13.66
N THR A 352 -32.20 -18.95 14.95
CA THR A 352 -33.47 -19.48 15.45
C THR A 352 -34.64 -18.55 15.10
N CYS A 353 -34.46 -17.25 15.30
CA CYS A 353 -35.44 -16.23 14.92
C CYS A 353 -35.68 -16.16 13.41
N ALA A 354 -34.67 -16.46 12.59
CA ALA A 354 -34.79 -16.55 11.14
C ALA A 354 -35.48 -17.85 10.65
N GLY A 355 -35.92 -18.73 11.56
CA GLY A 355 -36.63 -19.97 11.25
C GLY A 355 -35.74 -21.21 11.11
N TYR A 356 -34.44 -21.11 11.42
CA TYR A 356 -33.55 -22.27 11.46
C TYR A 356 -33.63 -22.94 12.84
N SER A 357 -34.22 -24.13 12.91
CA SER A 357 -34.58 -24.79 14.18
C SER A 357 -33.38 -25.30 14.99
N ARG A 358 -32.23 -25.57 14.36
CA ARG A 358 -31.00 -26.02 15.01
C ARG A 358 -29.81 -25.90 14.05
N VAL A 359 -28.67 -25.40 14.50
CA VAL A 359 -27.40 -25.57 13.77
C VAL A 359 -27.01 -27.04 13.89
N ILE A 360 -27.02 -27.76 12.77
CA ILE A 360 -26.81 -29.21 12.76
C ILE A 360 -25.31 -29.53 12.71
N GLU A 361 -24.56 -28.75 11.92
CA GLU A 361 -23.12 -28.92 11.67
C GLU A 361 -22.46 -27.54 11.51
N GLU A 362 -21.29 -27.34 12.13
CA GLU A 362 -20.51 -26.10 12.07
C GLU A 362 -19.03 -26.39 11.82
N GLY A 363 -18.41 -25.68 10.88
CA GLY A 363 -17.01 -25.86 10.51
C GLY A 363 -16.66 -25.23 9.17
N THR A 364 -15.39 -25.34 8.78
CA THR A 364 -14.93 -24.95 7.44
C THR A 364 -15.35 -26.01 6.41
N HIS A 365 -15.40 -25.65 5.12
CA HIS A 365 -15.76 -26.59 4.03
C HIS A 365 -15.00 -27.91 4.13
N ALA A 366 -13.68 -27.87 4.31
CA ALA A 366 -12.84 -29.06 4.45
C ALA A 366 -13.16 -29.87 5.72
N ALA A 367 -13.43 -29.21 6.85
CA ALA A 367 -13.78 -29.89 8.09
C ALA A 367 -15.14 -30.59 7.98
N LEU A 368 -16.15 -29.91 7.44
CA LEU A 368 -17.50 -30.44 7.27
C LEU A 368 -17.58 -31.52 6.18
N PHE A 369 -16.79 -31.40 5.11
CA PHE A 369 -16.71 -32.43 4.07
C PHE A 369 -16.04 -33.71 4.58
N ASN A 370 -15.03 -33.60 5.45
CA ASN A 370 -14.36 -34.76 6.03
C ASN A 370 -15.12 -35.40 7.21
N GLN A 371 -16.01 -34.65 7.87
CA GLN A 371 -16.83 -35.16 8.97
C GLN A 371 -17.92 -36.15 8.54
N GLY A 372 -18.21 -36.25 7.23
CA GLY A 372 -19.17 -37.22 6.70
C GLY A 372 -20.63 -36.94 7.10
N GLY A 373 -20.93 -35.68 7.45
CA GLY A 373 -22.25 -35.24 7.87
C GLY A 373 -23.19 -34.87 6.72
N ILE A 374 -24.33 -34.27 7.09
CA ILE A 374 -25.38 -33.77 6.20
C ILE A 374 -24.80 -32.81 5.15
N TYR A 375 -23.84 -31.96 5.52
CA TYR A 375 -23.17 -31.05 4.57
C TYR A 375 -22.50 -31.83 3.43
N GLN A 376 -21.74 -32.89 3.74
CA GLN A 376 -21.07 -33.73 2.74
C GLN A 376 -22.09 -34.43 1.83
N SER A 377 -23.18 -34.95 2.42
CA SER A 377 -24.26 -35.62 1.67
C SER A 377 -24.96 -34.67 0.69
N LEU A 378 -25.19 -33.41 1.07
CA LEU A 378 -25.80 -32.40 0.21
C LEU A 378 -24.88 -32.00 -0.95
N VAL A 379 -23.58 -31.83 -0.69
CA VAL A 379 -22.59 -31.52 -1.74
C VAL A 379 -22.50 -32.68 -2.75
N LYS A 380 -22.43 -33.93 -2.28
CA LYS A 380 -22.45 -35.12 -3.15
C LYS A 380 -23.76 -35.27 -3.93
N ALA A 381 -24.89 -34.89 -3.34
CA ALA A 381 -26.20 -34.92 -4.01
C ALA A 381 -26.36 -33.82 -5.06
N GLN A 382 -25.64 -32.71 -4.93
CA GLN A 382 -25.59 -31.64 -5.94
C GLN A 382 -24.72 -32.04 -7.14
N ASP A 383 -23.61 -32.74 -6.92
CA ASP A 383 -22.76 -33.27 -7.99
C ASP A 383 -23.47 -34.32 -8.87
N LEU A 384 -24.52 -34.97 -8.36
CA LEU A 384 -25.33 -35.94 -9.12
C LEU A 384 -26.39 -35.29 -10.03
N LYS A 385 -26.54 -33.96 -10.01
CA LYS A 385 -27.49 -33.23 -10.87
C LYS A 385 -26.81 -32.47 -12.01
N SER A 386 -26.13 -33.20 -12.89
CA SER A 386 -26.05 -32.92 -14.35
C SER A 386 -25.13 -33.95 -15.04
N PRO A 387 -25.46 -34.49 -16.24
CA PRO A 387 -26.70 -34.52 -17.00
C PRO A 387 -27.19 -35.97 -17.25
N ASP A 388 -28.49 -36.23 -17.15
CA ASP A 388 -29.22 -37.27 -17.90
C ASP A 388 -30.67 -37.28 -17.41
N MET A 389 -31.52 -36.43 -18.00
CA MET A 389 -32.97 -36.52 -17.88
C MET A 389 -33.58 -35.94 -19.16
N GLU A 390 -33.76 -36.79 -20.17
CA GLU A 390 -34.84 -36.65 -21.16
C GLU A 390 -36.13 -37.29 -20.60
N GLU A 391 -37.22 -36.55 -20.81
CA GLU A 391 -38.67 -36.82 -20.71
C GLU A 391 -39.20 -38.16 -20.15
N SER A 392 -40.17 -38.08 -19.22
CA SER A 392 -41.61 -38.26 -19.53
C SER A 392 -42.51 -38.41 -18.28
N GLY A 393 -43.72 -37.84 -18.38
CA GLY A 393 -44.97 -38.49 -17.93
C GLY A 393 -45.34 -38.51 -16.44
N THR A 394 -46.29 -37.64 -16.07
CA THR A 394 -47.45 -37.87 -15.16
C THR A 394 -47.42 -39.05 -14.17
N GLU A 395 -47.55 -38.75 -12.86
CA GLU A 395 -48.67 -39.16 -11.99
C GLU A 395 -48.51 -38.55 -10.57
N GLY A 396 -49.61 -38.40 -9.84
CA GLY A 396 -49.68 -37.66 -8.58
C GLY A 396 -49.47 -38.48 -7.30
N PHE A 397 -49.48 -37.75 -6.17
CA PHE A 397 -49.80 -38.16 -4.79
C PHE A 397 -48.75 -39.02 -4.02
N ASP A 398 -48.07 -38.45 -3.02
CA ASP A 398 -48.42 -38.44 -1.59
C ASP A 398 -47.18 -38.18 -0.73
N GLY A 399 -47.36 -37.49 0.39
CA GLY A 399 -46.33 -37.31 1.40
C GLY A 399 -46.12 -38.58 2.21
N SER A 400 -44.95 -39.18 2.09
CA SER A 400 -44.32 -39.95 3.17
C SER A 400 -42.84 -40.16 2.86
N VAL A 401 -41.99 -39.80 3.81
CA VAL A 401 -40.55 -40.10 3.78
C VAL A 401 -40.39 -41.60 4.02
N PRO A 402 -39.77 -42.39 3.11
CA PRO A 402 -39.46 -43.79 3.38
C PRO A 402 -38.20 -43.89 4.26
N PRO A 403 -38.12 -44.91 5.15
CA PRO A 403 -36.98 -45.11 6.03
C PRO A 403 -35.81 -45.77 5.30
N ILE A 404 -34.60 -45.44 5.76
CA ILE A 404 -33.30 -45.92 5.29
C ILE A 404 -33.21 -47.45 5.45
N PRO A 405 -32.74 -48.21 4.44
CA PRO A 405 -32.22 -49.55 4.65
C PRO A 405 -30.69 -49.54 4.73
N ASP A 406 -30.19 -50.10 5.84
CA ASP A 406 -28.83 -50.60 5.99
C ASP A 406 -28.58 -51.73 4.98
N VAL A 407 -27.69 -51.52 4.01
CA VAL A 407 -27.04 -52.63 3.30
C VAL A 407 -25.60 -52.27 3.00
N VAL A 408 -24.70 -52.92 3.74
CA VAL A 408 -23.31 -53.15 3.39
C VAL A 408 -23.28 -54.10 2.20
N THR A 409 -22.75 -53.66 1.05
CA THR A 409 -22.21 -54.58 0.05
C THR A 409 -20.97 -53.99 -0.60
N GLN A 410 -19.83 -54.63 -0.33
CA GLN A 410 -18.61 -54.47 -1.10
C GLN A 410 -18.84 -55.02 -2.52
N MET A 411 -18.44 -54.28 -3.55
CA MET A 411 -18.12 -54.88 -4.84
C MET A 411 -16.96 -54.14 -5.51
N THR A 412 -15.99 -54.95 -5.88
CA THR A 412 -14.71 -54.69 -6.52
C THR A 412 -14.86 -54.07 -7.90
N CYS A 413 -14.06 -53.06 -8.21
CA CYS A 413 -13.92 -52.51 -9.55
C CYS A 413 -12.88 -53.33 -10.33
N ASP A 414 -13.35 -54.03 -11.37
CA ASP A 414 -12.50 -54.58 -12.42
C ASP A 414 -12.37 -53.58 -13.59
N GLU A 415 -11.21 -53.66 -14.21
CA GLU A 415 -10.59 -52.79 -15.19
C GLU A 415 -11.12 -52.98 -16.63
N LYS A 416 -10.99 -51.91 -17.43
CA LYS A 416 -10.91 -51.82 -18.92
C LYS A 416 -12.18 -51.39 -19.69
N ALA A 417 -12.14 -50.16 -20.22
CA ALA A 417 -11.88 -49.89 -21.65
C ALA A 417 -11.90 -48.37 -21.95
N PRO A 418 -11.21 -47.90 -23.03
CA PRO A 418 -10.75 -46.51 -23.18
C PRO A 418 -11.61 -45.67 -24.15
N MET A 419 -11.54 -44.35 -24.04
CA MET A 419 -11.98 -43.47 -25.13
C MET A 419 -10.99 -42.33 -25.35
N ASN A 420 -10.35 -42.38 -26.51
CA ASN A 420 -9.45 -41.36 -27.03
C ASN A 420 -10.24 -40.12 -27.46
N THR A 421 -9.78 -38.94 -27.08
CA THR A 421 -9.97 -37.73 -27.88
C THR A 421 -8.69 -36.89 -27.82
N ALA A 422 -8.17 -36.60 -29.01
CA ALA A 422 -6.82 -36.11 -29.26
C ALA A 422 -6.57 -34.72 -28.66
N ARG A 423 -5.56 -34.62 -27.80
CA ARG A 423 -4.90 -33.36 -27.46
C ARG A 423 -3.74 -33.15 -28.44
N THR A 424 -3.85 -32.11 -29.26
CA THR A 424 -2.73 -31.56 -30.02
C THR A 424 -1.67 -31.05 -29.04
N GLU A 425 -0.44 -31.48 -29.25
CA GLU A 425 0.72 -31.26 -28.41
C GLU A 425 1.02 -29.76 -28.20
N ILE A 426 0.62 -29.23 -27.04
CA ILE A 426 1.31 -28.09 -26.42
C ILE A 426 1.98 -28.66 -25.19
N SER A 427 3.31 -28.77 -25.30
CA SER A 427 4.29 -29.12 -24.26
C SER A 427 3.73 -29.15 -22.84
N ALA A 428 3.56 -30.35 -22.31
CA ALA A 428 3.18 -30.62 -20.94
C ALA A 428 4.17 -29.96 -19.98
N LEU A 429 3.77 -28.82 -19.39
CA LEU A 429 4.31 -28.39 -18.12
C LEU A 429 3.76 -29.35 -17.05
N PRO A 430 4.61 -29.89 -16.17
CA PRO A 430 4.16 -30.86 -15.17
C PRO A 430 3.13 -30.23 -14.23
N PRO A 431 2.14 -31.00 -13.74
CA PRO A 431 1.20 -30.52 -12.74
C PRO A 431 1.98 -30.12 -11.49
N ILE A 432 1.69 -28.94 -10.96
CA ILE A 432 2.30 -28.46 -9.72
C ILE A 432 1.66 -29.28 -8.59
N GLU A 433 2.37 -30.29 -8.10
CA GLU A 433 2.02 -30.98 -6.87
C GLU A 433 1.91 -29.94 -5.73
N SER A 434 0.68 -29.79 -5.23
CA SER A 434 0.31 -29.06 -4.03
C SER A 434 0.90 -29.75 -2.80
N GLY A 435 2.20 -29.58 -2.62
CA GLY A 435 2.98 -30.21 -1.56
C GLY A 435 4.50 -30.09 -1.72
N ALA A 436 5.00 -29.40 -2.75
CA ALA A 436 6.42 -29.17 -2.91
C ALA A 436 6.94 -28.25 -1.79
N THR A 437 7.49 -28.87 -0.74
CA THR A 437 8.47 -28.26 0.17
C THR A 437 9.32 -27.28 -0.62
N SER A 438 9.36 -26.01 -0.23
CA SER A 438 10.20 -25.03 -0.90
C SER A 438 11.64 -25.54 -0.83
N GLN A 439 12.12 -26.19 -1.90
CA GLN A 439 13.54 -26.48 -2.02
C GLN A 439 14.20 -25.11 -1.94
N GLN A 440 14.89 -24.86 -0.82
CA GLN A 440 15.64 -23.64 -0.59
C GLN A 440 16.74 -23.60 -1.65
N ARG A 441 16.40 -23.08 -2.83
CA ARG A 441 17.36 -22.89 -3.91
C ARG A 441 18.30 -21.78 -3.46
N THR A 442 19.59 -22.06 -3.48
CA THR A 442 20.60 -21.05 -3.18
C THR A 442 20.47 -19.88 -4.16
N LEU A 443 20.68 -18.65 -3.69
CA LEU A 443 20.55 -17.42 -4.49
C LEU A 443 21.32 -17.48 -5.81
N ILE A 444 22.51 -18.08 -5.79
CA ILE A 444 23.39 -18.24 -6.96
C ILE A 444 22.72 -19.13 -8.02
N ARG A 445 22.02 -20.19 -7.60
CA ARG A 445 21.30 -21.08 -8.51
C ARG A 445 20.09 -20.38 -9.12
N CYS A 446 19.40 -19.54 -8.35
CA CYS A 446 18.31 -18.70 -8.87
C CYS A 446 18.81 -17.69 -9.90
N LEU A 447 19.91 -17.00 -9.63
CA LEU A 447 20.52 -16.08 -10.58
C LEU A 447 20.96 -16.79 -11.87
N GLY A 448 21.57 -17.98 -11.75
CA GLY A 448 21.96 -18.81 -12.88
C GLY A 448 20.77 -19.26 -13.74
N LEU A 449 19.62 -19.54 -13.13
CA LEU A 449 18.37 -19.86 -13.84
C LEU A 449 17.84 -18.64 -14.60
N ILE A 450 17.78 -17.47 -13.96
CA ILE A 450 17.34 -16.21 -14.61
C ILE A 450 18.21 -15.89 -15.83
N MET A 451 19.54 -16.02 -15.70
CA MET A 451 20.47 -15.85 -16.82
C MET A 451 20.32 -16.91 -17.92
N ARG A 452 19.86 -18.12 -17.56
CA ARG A 452 19.60 -19.20 -18.52
C ARG A 452 18.36 -18.90 -19.35
N ASP A 453 17.31 -18.43 -18.70
CA ASP A 453 16.00 -18.17 -19.30
C ASP A 453 16.05 -16.92 -20.21
N LEU A 454 16.75 -15.86 -19.79
CA LEU A 454 16.90 -14.61 -20.56
C LEU A 454 18.17 -14.58 -21.44
N LYS A 455 18.31 -15.56 -22.35
CA LYS A 455 19.52 -15.72 -23.19
C LYS A 455 19.94 -14.45 -23.94
N HIS A 456 18.96 -13.69 -24.46
CA HIS A 456 19.21 -12.47 -25.22
C HIS A 456 19.80 -11.33 -24.38
N TYR A 457 19.50 -11.29 -23.07
CA TYR A 457 19.94 -10.21 -22.17
C TYR A 457 21.20 -10.55 -21.36
N ARG A 458 21.81 -11.72 -21.57
CA ARG A 458 23.08 -12.12 -20.95
C ARG A 458 24.21 -11.07 -21.01
N PRO A 459 24.50 -10.40 -22.14
CA PRO A 459 25.56 -9.40 -22.17
C PRO A 459 25.32 -8.26 -21.17
N LEU A 460 24.06 -7.85 -20.98
CA LEU A 460 23.69 -6.79 -20.04
C LEU A 460 24.00 -7.20 -18.59
N PHE A 461 23.74 -8.45 -18.22
CA PHE A 461 24.10 -8.97 -16.90
C PHE A 461 25.62 -9.03 -16.70
N ILE A 462 26.39 -9.45 -17.71
CA ILE A 462 27.85 -9.51 -17.64
C ILE A 462 28.42 -8.11 -17.39
N ILE A 463 27.96 -7.10 -18.15
CA ILE A 463 28.36 -5.70 -17.95
C ILE A 463 27.96 -5.20 -16.56
N GLY A 464 26.76 -5.54 -16.08
CA GLY A 464 26.32 -5.22 -14.71
C GLY A 464 27.22 -5.84 -13.64
N THR A 465 27.64 -7.09 -13.80
CA THR A 465 28.57 -7.72 -12.85
C THR A 465 29.96 -7.10 -12.88
N LEU A 466 30.47 -6.70 -14.05
CA LEU A 466 31.76 -6.03 -14.19
C LEU A 466 31.76 -4.66 -13.50
N THR A 467 30.69 -3.86 -13.68
CA THR A 467 30.53 -2.58 -12.97
C THR A 467 30.46 -2.77 -11.45
N CYS A 468 29.76 -3.79 -10.94
CA CYS A 468 29.79 -4.11 -9.51
C CYS A 468 31.20 -4.42 -8.97
N ILE A 469 32.03 -5.13 -9.74
CA ILE A 469 33.41 -5.45 -9.32
C ILE A 469 34.24 -4.17 -9.22
N ILE A 470 34.11 -3.27 -10.20
CA ILE A 470 34.76 -1.96 -10.19
C ILE A 470 34.27 -1.15 -8.98
N SER A 471 32.96 -1.15 -8.73
CA SER A 471 32.33 -0.46 -7.61
C SER A 471 32.85 -0.93 -6.24
N GLY A 472 33.11 -2.23 -6.08
CA GLY A 472 33.72 -2.79 -4.87
C GLY A 472 35.10 -2.22 -4.56
N GLY A 473 35.85 -1.80 -5.59
CA GLY A 473 37.16 -1.16 -5.45
C GLY A 473 37.12 0.32 -5.03
N ILE A 474 35.94 0.95 -5.00
CA ILE A 474 35.79 2.38 -4.70
C ILE A 474 36.16 2.69 -3.25
N TYR A 475 35.70 1.90 -2.26
CA TYR A 475 35.98 2.18 -0.84
C TYR A 475 37.47 2.01 -0.46
N PRO A 476 38.18 0.96 -0.91
CA PRO A 476 39.63 0.90 -0.75
C PRO A 476 40.34 2.08 -1.41
N SER A 477 39.92 2.46 -2.62
CA SER A 477 40.49 3.61 -3.33
C SER A 477 40.29 4.92 -2.56
N GLN A 478 39.08 5.16 -2.03
CA GLN A 478 38.78 6.30 -1.16
C GLN A 478 39.65 6.29 0.10
N SER A 479 39.87 5.12 0.70
CA SER A 479 40.68 4.98 1.92
C SER A 479 42.15 5.33 1.67
N ILE A 480 42.72 4.90 0.54
CA ILE A 480 44.09 5.23 0.15
C ILE A 480 44.24 6.72 -0.12
N VAL A 481 43.33 7.31 -0.90
CA VAL A 481 43.35 8.75 -1.21
C VAL A 481 43.18 9.56 0.08
N PHE A 482 42.30 9.14 0.98
CA PHE A 482 42.11 9.77 2.29
C PHE A 482 43.37 9.69 3.16
N ALA A 483 43.96 8.50 3.32
CA ALA A 483 45.16 8.31 4.14
C ALA A 483 46.31 9.20 3.66
N ASN A 484 46.55 9.23 2.34
CA ASN A 484 47.58 10.09 1.77
C ASN A 484 47.24 11.58 1.91
N SER A 485 45.96 11.95 1.81
CA SER A 485 45.52 13.33 2.05
C SER A 485 45.79 13.79 3.50
N VAL A 486 45.77 12.89 4.48
CA VAL A 486 46.11 13.21 5.88
C VAL A 486 47.61 13.45 6.04
N THR A 487 48.47 12.66 5.38
CA THR A 487 49.93 12.85 5.44
C THR A 487 50.39 14.20 4.88
N VAL A 488 49.59 14.84 4.03
CA VAL A 488 49.89 16.18 3.48
C VAL A 488 50.02 17.23 4.58
N PHE A 489 49.28 17.09 5.69
CA PHE A 489 49.30 18.04 6.81
C PHE A 489 50.59 18.00 7.64
N GLU A 490 51.46 17.01 7.42
CA GLU A 490 52.79 16.99 8.03
C GLU A 490 53.73 18.03 7.39
N PHE A 491 53.49 18.38 6.12
CA PHE A 491 54.30 19.36 5.40
C PHE A 491 53.87 20.80 5.73
N HIS A 492 54.85 21.72 5.79
CA HIS A 492 54.62 23.13 6.09
C HIS A 492 55.02 24.04 4.91
N GLY A 493 54.38 25.20 4.78
CA GLY A 493 54.74 26.21 3.77
C GLY A 493 54.27 25.90 2.34
N GLY A 494 55.08 26.19 1.32
CA GLY A 494 54.72 26.03 -0.10
C GLY A 494 54.50 24.57 -0.55
N LEU A 495 55.18 23.62 0.11
CA LEU A 495 55.03 22.18 -0.18
C LEU A 495 53.63 21.66 0.18
N LEU A 496 53.02 22.20 1.24
CA LEU A 496 51.65 21.88 1.65
C LEU A 496 50.66 22.22 0.53
N LYS A 497 50.81 23.41 -0.08
CA LYS A 497 49.90 23.88 -1.13
C LYS A 497 50.00 23.04 -2.39
N HIS A 498 51.23 22.69 -2.81
CA HIS A 498 51.45 21.84 -3.98
C HIS A 498 50.88 20.42 -3.77
N ASN A 499 51.24 19.78 -2.66
CA ASN A 499 50.78 18.41 -2.36
C ASN A 499 49.27 18.36 -2.05
N GLY A 500 48.73 19.37 -1.37
CA GLY A 500 47.30 19.51 -1.14
C GLY A 500 46.51 19.66 -2.43
N THR A 501 46.99 20.47 -3.37
CA THR A 501 46.35 20.63 -4.70
C THR A 501 46.39 19.32 -5.48
N PHE A 502 47.50 18.58 -5.42
CA PHE A 502 47.63 17.27 -6.07
C PHE A 502 46.61 16.24 -5.54
N TRP A 503 46.51 16.07 -4.21
CA TRP A 503 45.58 15.11 -3.62
C TRP A 503 44.11 15.57 -3.73
N ALA A 504 43.84 16.87 -3.71
CA ALA A 504 42.51 17.41 -4.04
C ALA A 504 42.11 17.08 -5.49
N LEU A 505 43.03 17.16 -6.46
CA LEU A 505 42.80 16.72 -7.84
C LEU A 505 42.51 15.21 -7.90
N MET A 506 43.21 14.39 -7.11
CA MET A 506 42.94 12.94 -7.05
C MET A 506 41.52 12.63 -6.55
N TRP A 507 41.01 13.36 -5.56
CA TRP A 507 39.60 13.24 -5.13
C TRP A 507 38.62 13.57 -6.25
N PHE A 508 38.93 14.58 -7.08
CA PHE A 508 38.09 14.95 -8.22
C PHE A 508 38.12 13.90 -9.34
N ILE A 509 39.30 13.34 -9.66
CA ILE A 509 39.42 12.24 -10.63
C ILE A 509 38.65 11.01 -10.14
N LEU A 510 38.76 10.69 -8.84
CA LEU A 510 37.99 9.63 -8.23
C LEU A 510 36.48 9.91 -8.34
N ALA A 511 36.04 11.15 -8.12
CA ALA A 511 34.64 11.55 -8.28
C ALA A 511 34.11 11.27 -9.70
N LEU A 512 34.90 11.57 -10.74
CA LEU A 512 34.53 11.29 -12.14
C LEU A 512 34.40 9.79 -12.42
N GLY A 513 35.36 8.99 -11.95
CA GLY A 513 35.31 7.53 -12.09
C GLY A 513 34.08 6.93 -11.39
N VAL A 514 33.81 7.37 -10.17
CA VAL A 514 32.65 6.95 -9.35
C VAL A 514 31.33 7.38 -10.01
N CYS A 515 31.27 8.57 -10.61
CA CYS A 515 30.10 9.06 -11.33
C CYS A 515 29.73 8.13 -12.49
N LEU A 516 30.71 7.76 -13.32
CA LEU A 516 30.51 6.86 -14.46
C LEU A 516 30.13 5.44 -14.02
N ASP A 517 30.79 4.92 -12.99
CA ASP A 517 30.53 3.57 -12.46
C ASP A 517 29.12 3.46 -11.86
N PHE A 518 28.77 4.31 -10.88
CA PHE A 518 27.42 4.25 -10.27
C PHE A 518 26.31 4.61 -11.25
N GLY A 519 26.57 5.49 -12.23
CA GLY A 519 25.60 5.78 -13.29
C GLY A 519 25.30 4.57 -14.16
N THR A 520 26.35 3.91 -14.66
CA THR A 520 26.20 2.70 -15.49
C THR A 520 25.64 1.53 -14.68
N MET A 521 26.12 1.29 -13.46
CA MET A 521 25.59 0.27 -12.56
C MET A 521 24.09 0.49 -12.27
N GLY A 522 23.70 1.70 -11.85
CA GLY A 522 22.32 2.01 -11.48
C GLY A 522 21.34 1.88 -12.65
N THR A 523 21.74 2.31 -13.84
CA THR A 523 20.91 2.18 -15.05
C THR A 523 20.76 0.72 -15.49
N ILE A 524 21.84 -0.05 -15.52
CA ILE A 524 21.86 -1.45 -15.96
C ILE A 524 21.03 -2.32 -15.02
N PHE A 525 21.27 -2.27 -13.70
CA PHE A 525 20.53 -3.12 -12.76
C PHE A 525 19.04 -2.76 -12.68
N SER A 526 18.71 -1.47 -12.76
CA SER A 526 17.30 -1.06 -12.79
C SER A 526 16.61 -1.48 -14.10
N ALA A 527 17.31 -1.47 -15.24
CA ALA A 527 16.79 -1.99 -16.50
C ALA A 527 16.61 -3.51 -16.47
N ILE A 528 17.59 -4.26 -15.94
CA ILE A 528 17.50 -5.71 -15.74
C ILE A 528 16.26 -6.05 -14.89
N ALA A 529 16.07 -5.37 -13.75
CA ALA A 529 14.92 -5.59 -12.88
C ALA A 529 13.58 -5.35 -13.61
N ALA A 530 13.50 -4.33 -14.47
CA ALA A 530 12.31 -4.06 -15.27
C ALA A 530 12.00 -5.17 -16.29
N ILE A 531 13.01 -5.68 -16.98
CA ILE A 531 12.88 -6.74 -17.99
C ILE A 531 12.52 -8.08 -17.34
N VAL A 532 13.23 -8.45 -16.29
CA VAL A 532 13.00 -9.69 -15.53
C VAL A 532 11.59 -9.71 -14.96
N GLY A 533 11.18 -8.62 -14.28
CA GLY A 533 9.85 -8.52 -13.70
C GLY A 533 8.73 -8.64 -14.75
N GLN A 534 8.91 -8.05 -15.94
CA GLN A 534 7.92 -8.17 -17.02
C GLN A 534 7.79 -9.63 -17.52
N HIS A 535 8.93 -10.29 -17.76
CA HIS A 535 8.95 -11.65 -18.30
C HIS A 535 8.28 -12.64 -17.34
N TYR A 536 8.70 -12.64 -16.06
CA TYR A 536 8.14 -13.57 -15.08
C TYR A 536 6.69 -13.25 -14.73
N ARG A 537 6.26 -11.97 -14.72
CA ARG A 537 4.83 -11.63 -14.56
C ARG A 537 3.95 -12.23 -15.63
N ASN A 538 4.37 -12.14 -16.88
CA ASN A 538 3.60 -12.69 -17.99
C ASN A 538 3.56 -14.22 -17.93
N SER A 539 4.71 -14.86 -17.72
CA SER A 539 4.79 -16.33 -17.61
C SER A 539 4.02 -16.87 -16.39
N TYR A 540 4.07 -16.17 -15.26
CA TYR A 540 3.36 -16.59 -14.05
C TYR A 540 1.85 -16.40 -14.19
N PHE A 541 1.39 -15.30 -14.79
CA PHE A 541 -0.02 -15.09 -15.09
C PHE A 541 -0.56 -16.17 -16.06
N ALA A 542 0.19 -16.46 -17.12
CA ALA A 542 -0.15 -17.53 -18.06
C ALA A 542 -0.25 -18.89 -17.37
N ALA A 543 0.67 -19.19 -16.45
CA ALA A 543 0.67 -20.45 -15.70
C ALA A 543 -0.51 -20.56 -14.71
N ILE A 544 -0.95 -19.44 -14.12
CA ILE A 544 -2.14 -19.40 -13.26
C ILE A 544 -3.40 -19.65 -14.09
N LEU A 545 -3.55 -18.97 -15.23
CA LEU A 545 -4.72 -19.14 -16.10
C LEU A 545 -4.83 -20.56 -16.68
N ALA A 546 -3.72 -21.29 -16.77
CA ALA A 546 -3.72 -22.68 -17.23
C ALA A 546 -4.10 -23.70 -16.14
N GLN A 547 -4.31 -23.27 -14.89
CA GLN A 547 -4.71 -24.17 -13.81
C GLN A 547 -6.20 -24.53 -13.89
N ASP A 548 -6.57 -25.71 -13.40
CA ASP A 548 -7.95 -26.16 -13.37
C ASP A 548 -8.81 -25.35 -12.37
N ALA A 549 -10.14 -25.35 -12.56
CA ALA A 549 -11.07 -24.63 -11.67
C ALA A 549 -10.94 -25.02 -10.18
N SER A 550 -10.53 -26.26 -9.88
CA SER A 550 -10.28 -26.74 -8.52
C SER A 550 -9.13 -26.01 -7.82
N PHE A 551 -8.14 -25.52 -8.56
CA PHE A 551 -7.05 -24.71 -8.03
C PHE A 551 -7.58 -23.41 -7.41
N PHE A 552 -8.53 -22.76 -8.08
CA PHE A 552 -9.15 -21.51 -7.63
C PHE A 552 -10.20 -21.70 -6.53
N ALA A 553 -10.72 -22.93 -6.36
CA ALA A 553 -11.64 -23.28 -5.28
C ALA A 553 -10.94 -23.51 -3.93
N THR A 554 -9.60 -23.59 -3.91
CA THR A 554 -8.82 -23.77 -2.68
C THR A 554 -8.78 -22.48 -1.87
N ASN A 555 -9.03 -22.54 -0.56
CA ASN A 555 -9.11 -21.37 0.33
C ASN A 555 -7.89 -20.44 0.31
N ASP A 556 -6.69 -20.96 0.01
CA ASP A 556 -5.46 -20.18 -0.06
C ASP A 556 -5.34 -19.32 -1.33
N HIS A 557 -6.15 -19.60 -2.36
CA HIS A 557 -6.08 -19.00 -3.70
C HIS A 557 -7.24 -18.05 -3.98
N SER A 558 -7.52 -17.12 -3.05
CA SER A 558 -8.48 -16.06 -3.31
C SER A 558 -8.00 -15.11 -4.43
N PRO A 559 -8.91 -14.45 -5.17
CA PRO A 559 -8.54 -13.49 -6.22
C PRO A 559 -7.57 -12.40 -5.72
N GLY A 560 -7.79 -11.93 -4.49
CA GLY A 560 -6.92 -10.96 -3.82
C GLY A 560 -5.55 -11.54 -3.46
N SER A 561 -5.49 -12.79 -2.95
CA SER A 561 -4.22 -13.44 -2.63
C SER A 561 -3.39 -13.72 -3.89
N LEU A 562 -4.03 -14.18 -4.98
CA LEU A 562 -3.38 -14.44 -6.27
C LEU A 562 -2.87 -13.14 -6.90
N THR A 563 -3.67 -12.08 -6.89
CA THR A 563 -3.22 -10.74 -7.35
C THR A 563 -2.04 -10.26 -6.54
N ALA A 564 -2.12 -10.34 -5.20
CA ALA A 564 -1.03 -9.95 -4.31
C ALA A 564 0.23 -10.81 -4.49
N GLN A 565 0.10 -12.11 -4.74
CA GLN A 565 1.23 -13.00 -5.05
C GLN A 565 1.90 -12.58 -6.36
N LEU A 566 1.10 -12.29 -7.40
CA LEU A 566 1.61 -11.80 -8.68
C LEU A 566 2.29 -10.44 -8.51
N THR A 567 1.79 -9.58 -7.62
CA THR A 567 2.40 -8.29 -7.31
C THR A 567 3.69 -8.36 -6.51
N SER A 568 3.72 -9.21 -5.49
CA SER A 568 4.78 -9.23 -4.48
C SER A 568 5.92 -10.20 -4.81
N ARG A 569 5.61 -11.33 -5.47
CA ARG A 569 6.60 -12.39 -5.75
C ARG A 569 7.31 -12.25 -7.10
N THR A 570 6.85 -11.32 -7.96
CA THR A 570 7.45 -11.04 -9.28
C THR A 570 7.87 -9.58 -9.42
#